data_AF-A0AAV8VM63-F1
#
_entry.id   AF-A0AAV8VM63-F1
#
_cell.length_a   1.000
_cell.length_b   1.000
_cell.length_c   1.000
_cell.angle_alpha   90.00
_cell.angle_beta   90.00
_cell.angle_gamma   90.00
#
_symmetry.space_group_name_H-M   'P 1'
#
loop_
_entity.id
_entity.type
_entity.pdbx_description
1 polymer ?
#
loop_
_entity_poly.entity_id
_entity_poly.type
_entity_poly.pdbx_seq_one_letter_code
_entity_poly.pdbx_strand_id
1 'polypeptide(L)'
;MANVTVINIGNLASLRTYNIGDDWEIFAERLEQYLKANKVEEERKVSVLITTISEEAYKTLKNLCDPVKPYEKYYADIVKLLDNQRRVTFDLLRQGAESINEWFVKVKKAAADCEFGTSLTERVKDKFVVGLKPGRVLGRLCEEKPSRELQT
;
A
#
# COMPACT_ATOMS: atom_id res chain seq x y z
N MET A 1 28.49 -27.90 13.54
CA MET A 1 28.63 -26.83 12.53
C MET A 1 27.43 -26.94 11.61
N ALA A 2 26.48 -26.00 11.67
CA ALA A 2 25.33 -26.03 10.79
C ALA A 2 25.78 -25.57 9.39
N ASN A 3 25.60 -26.44 8.39
CA ASN A 3 25.81 -26.07 6.99
C ASN A 3 24.82 -24.98 6.63
N VAL A 4 25.28 -23.74 6.53
CA VAL A 4 24.50 -22.66 5.94
C VAL A 4 24.49 -22.94 4.44
N THR A 5 23.45 -23.64 3.98
CA THR A 5 23.16 -23.73 2.56
C THR A 5 22.84 -22.31 2.10
N VAL A 6 23.82 -21.66 1.48
CA VAL A 6 23.57 -20.50 0.63
C VAL A 6 22.62 -21.02 -0.44
N ILE A 7 21.33 -20.67 -0.34
CA ILE A 7 20.38 -20.93 -1.40
C ILE A 7 20.88 -20.06 -2.54
N ASN A 8 21.57 -20.69 -3.48
CA ASN A 8 21.89 -20.06 -4.75
C ASN A 8 20.55 -19.65 -5.34
N ILE A 9 20.28 -18.34 -5.40
CA ILE A 9 19.08 -17.76 -6.02
C ILE A 9 19.27 -17.92 -7.53
N GLY A 10 19.36 -19.17 -7.98
CA GLY A 10 19.62 -19.53 -9.36
C GLY A 10 18.37 -19.25 -10.17
N ASN A 11 18.40 -18.15 -10.93
CA ASN A 11 17.57 -17.85 -12.11
C ASN A 11 16.06 -18.16 -12.07
N LEU A 12 15.44 -18.36 -10.90
CA LEU A 12 14.01 -18.21 -10.73
C LEU A 12 13.73 -16.71 -10.71
N ALA A 13 12.99 -16.24 -11.72
CA ALA A 13 12.46 -14.88 -11.93
C ALA A 13 12.88 -13.85 -10.87
N SER A 14 13.70 -12.86 -11.26
CA SER A 14 14.06 -11.77 -10.36
C SER A 14 12.79 -11.06 -9.87
N LEU A 15 12.60 -11.05 -8.55
CA LEU A 15 11.61 -10.17 -7.95
C LEU A 15 12.08 -8.74 -8.19
N ARG A 16 11.27 -7.94 -8.88
CA ARG A 16 11.59 -6.53 -9.12
C ARG A 16 11.57 -5.81 -7.77
N THR A 17 12.60 -5.01 -7.51
CA THR A 17 12.69 -4.17 -6.31
C THR A 17 11.47 -3.27 -6.19
N TYR A 18 10.86 -3.22 -5.01
CA TYR A 18 9.82 -2.25 -4.68
C TYR A 18 10.43 -0.87 -4.42
N ASN A 19 9.91 0.16 -5.08
CA ASN A 19 10.26 1.55 -4.84
C ASN A 19 9.05 2.30 -4.28
N ILE A 20 9.30 3.37 -3.53
CA ILE A 20 8.22 4.26 -3.08
C ILE A 20 7.46 4.78 -4.30
N GLY A 21 6.13 4.60 -4.29
CA GLY A 21 5.24 4.98 -5.40
C GLY A 21 4.94 3.86 -6.41
N ASP A 22 5.65 2.72 -6.34
CA ASP A 22 5.19 1.49 -7.00
C ASP A 22 3.87 1.01 -6.34
N ASP A 23 3.10 0.22 -7.09
CA ASP A 23 1.90 -0.45 -6.61
C ASP A 23 2.29 -1.55 -5.61
N TRP A 24 1.89 -1.37 -4.35
CA TRP A 24 2.27 -2.29 -3.28
C TRP A 24 1.51 -3.61 -3.37
N GLU A 25 0.25 -3.61 -3.80
CA GLU A 25 -0.55 -4.84 -3.90
C GLU A 25 0.08 -5.78 -4.94
N ILE A 26 0.43 -5.23 -6.11
CA ILE A 26 1.13 -5.98 -7.16
C ILE A 26 2.49 -6.50 -6.66
N PHE A 27 3.24 -5.70 -5.90
CA PHE A 27 4.51 -6.16 -5.33
C PHE A 27 4.32 -7.26 -4.29
N ALA A 28 3.38 -7.09 -3.35
CA ALA A 28 3.10 -8.03 -2.28
C ALA A 28 2.66 -9.40 -2.85
N GLU A 29 1.74 -9.41 -3.82
CA GLU A 29 1.32 -10.64 -4.50
C GLU A 29 2.51 -11.38 -5.14
N ARG A 30 3.39 -10.64 -5.83
CA ARG A 30 4.58 -11.22 -6.47
C ARG A 30 5.58 -11.72 -5.44
N LEU A 31 5.77 -11.00 -4.34
CA LEU A 31 6.63 -11.41 -3.23
C LEU A 31 6.10 -12.73 -2.63
N GLU A 32 4.80 -12.84 -2.38
CA GLU A 32 4.20 -14.08 -1.86
C GLU A 32 4.43 -15.28 -2.80
N GLN A 33 4.22 -15.09 -4.11
CA GLN A 33 4.53 -16.13 -5.09
C GLN A 33 6.02 -16.47 -5.11
N TYR A 34 6.90 -15.48 -4.97
CA TYR A 34 8.34 -15.68 -4.90
C TYR A 34 8.75 -16.49 -3.67
N LEU A 35 8.25 -16.13 -2.48
CA LEU A 35 8.51 -16.86 -1.22
C LEU A 35 8.04 -18.32 -1.33
N LYS A 36 6.84 -18.53 -1.89
CA LYS A 36 6.25 -19.86 -2.10
C LYS A 36 7.03 -20.69 -3.11
N ALA A 37 7.35 -20.14 -4.27
CA ALA A 37 8.08 -20.85 -5.33
C ALA A 37 9.48 -21.28 -4.89
N ASN A 38 10.14 -20.44 -4.08
CA ASN A 38 11.49 -20.71 -3.57
C ASN A 38 11.51 -21.46 -2.23
N LYS A 39 10.34 -21.86 -1.69
CA LYS A 39 10.21 -22.56 -0.40
C LYS A 39 10.97 -21.84 0.73
N VAL A 40 10.77 -20.52 0.81
CA VAL A 40 11.42 -19.71 1.83
C VAL A 40 10.78 -19.98 3.19
N GLU A 41 11.58 -20.47 4.13
CA GLU A 41 11.16 -20.69 5.53
C GLU A 41 10.73 -19.37 6.20
N GLU A 42 9.83 -19.46 7.18
CA GLU A 42 9.18 -18.29 7.81
C GLU A 42 10.21 -17.30 8.39
N GLU A 43 11.28 -17.78 9.01
CA GLU A 43 12.32 -16.95 9.63
C GLU A 43 13.13 -16.16 8.60
N ARG A 44 13.09 -16.55 7.32
CA ARG A 44 13.82 -15.90 6.22
C ARG A 44 12.98 -14.91 5.45
N LYS A 45 11.66 -14.92 5.58
CA LYS A 45 10.75 -14.04 4.81
C LYS A 45 11.05 -12.57 5.02
N VAL A 46 11.34 -12.18 6.26
CA VAL A 46 11.68 -10.78 6.59
C VAL A 46 12.99 -10.36 5.93
N SER A 47 14.01 -11.24 5.91
CA SER A 47 15.26 -10.98 5.21
C SER A 47 15.03 -10.78 3.71
N VAL A 48 14.22 -11.65 3.09
CA VAL A 48 13.87 -11.51 1.66
C VAL A 48 13.16 -10.18 1.41
N LEU A 49 12.15 -9.82 2.21
CA LEU A 49 11.44 -8.55 2.09
C LEU A 49 12.42 -7.35 2.17
N ILE A 50 13.25 -7.28 3.20
CA ILE A 50 14.19 -6.16 3.38
C ILE A 50 15.17 -6.04 2.20
N THR A 51 15.63 -7.15 1.63
CA THR A 51 16.55 -7.13 0.48
C THR A 51 15.88 -6.83 -0.87
N THR A 52 14.54 -6.85 -0.93
CA THR A 52 13.76 -6.69 -2.16
C THR A 52 13.02 -5.35 -2.24
N ILE A 53 13.18 -4.50 -1.23
CA ILE A 53 12.69 -3.12 -1.23
C ILE A 53 13.86 -2.13 -1.41
N SER A 54 13.58 -0.92 -1.92
CA SER A 54 14.57 0.14 -2.06
C SER A 54 15.02 0.68 -0.70
N GLU A 55 16.16 1.38 -0.67
CA GLU A 55 16.66 2.00 0.57
C GLU A 55 15.63 2.99 1.18
N GLU A 56 14.94 3.74 0.33
CA GLU A 56 13.90 4.68 0.75
C GLU A 56 12.71 3.95 1.39
N ALA A 57 12.24 2.87 0.77
CA ALA A 57 11.19 2.03 1.33
C ALA A 57 11.62 1.38 2.67
N TYR A 58 12.88 0.97 2.78
CA TYR A 58 13.40 0.45 4.05
C TYR A 58 13.50 1.51 5.14
N LYS A 59 13.86 2.76 4.81
CA LYS A 59 13.82 3.89 5.77
C LYS A 59 12.41 4.10 6.31
N THR A 60 11.40 4.08 5.45
CA THR A 60 9.99 4.14 5.86
C THR A 60 9.66 2.97 6.78
N LEU A 61 9.94 1.73 6.38
CA LEU A 61 9.69 0.55 7.21
C LEU A 61 10.38 0.64 8.58
N LYS A 62 11.61 1.14 8.64
CA LYS A 62 12.34 1.33 9.89
C LYS A 62 11.62 2.32 10.82
N ASN A 63 11.13 3.43 10.29
CA ASN A 63 10.36 4.41 11.06
C ASN A 63 9.04 3.81 11.60
N LEU A 64 8.40 2.92 10.82
CA LEU A 64 7.18 2.23 11.23
C LEU A 64 7.41 1.18 12.33
N CYS A 65 8.60 0.60 12.37
CA CYS A 65 8.94 -0.45 13.33
C CYS A 65 9.49 0.08 14.66
N ASP A 66 9.89 1.36 14.70
CA ASP A 66 10.48 2.02 15.87
C ASP A 66 9.64 1.77 17.15
N PRO A 67 10.27 1.42 18.29
CA PRO A 67 11.71 1.37 18.57
C PRO A 67 12.43 0.06 18.19
N VAL A 68 11.71 -0.91 17.60
CA VAL A 68 12.25 -2.25 17.28
C VAL A 68 12.74 -2.28 15.83
N LYS A 69 13.80 -3.04 15.53
CA LYS A 69 14.28 -3.12 14.15
C LYS A 69 13.36 -4.01 13.30
N PRO A 70 13.21 -3.73 11.99
CA PRO A 70 12.34 -4.54 11.12
C PRO A 70 12.68 -6.04 11.14
N TYR A 71 13.96 -6.42 11.18
CA TYR A 71 14.37 -7.84 11.19
C TYR A 71 14.03 -8.60 12.49
N GLU A 72 13.61 -7.90 13.54
CA GLU A 72 13.22 -8.48 14.82
C GLU A 72 11.70 -8.73 14.92
N LYS A 73 10.92 -8.33 13.90
CA LYS A 73 9.47 -8.54 13.84
C LYS A 73 9.11 -9.75 13.00
N TYR A 74 7.92 -10.31 13.21
CA TYR A 74 7.36 -11.33 12.33
C TYR A 74 6.94 -10.73 10.98
N TYR A 75 7.07 -11.51 9.92
CA TYR A 75 6.71 -11.10 8.56
C TYR A 75 5.25 -10.61 8.49
N ALA A 76 4.33 -11.35 9.07
CA ALA A 76 2.91 -10.98 9.10
C ALA A 76 2.64 -9.64 9.81
N ASP A 77 3.43 -9.28 10.83
CA ASP A 77 3.29 -8.00 11.52
C ASP A 77 3.81 -6.83 10.66
N ILE A 78 4.86 -7.06 9.89
CA ILE A 78 5.38 -6.06 8.95
C ILE A 78 4.37 -5.80 7.83
N VAL A 79 3.79 -6.84 7.23
CA VAL A 79 2.75 -6.68 6.19
C VAL A 79 1.57 -5.87 6.73
N LYS A 80 1.06 -6.22 7.92
CA LYS A 80 -0.01 -5.45 8.59
C LYS A 80 0.37 -4.00 8.86
N LEU A 81 1.60 -3.73 9.28
CA LEU A 81 2.08 -2.36 9.49
C LEU A 81 2.04 -1.56 8.18
N LEU A 82 2.48 -2.15 7.07
CA LEU A 82 2.48 -1.50 5.77
C LEU A 82 1.05 -1.25 5.25
N ASP A 83 0.14 -2.21 5.42
CA ASP A 83 -1.27 -2.03 5.04
C ASP A 83 -1.95 -0.93 5.87
N ASN A 84 -1.68 -0.88 7.17
CA ASN A 84 -2.19 0.18 8.03
C ASN A 84 -1.66 1.56 7.61
N GLN A 85 -0.40 1.66 7.18
CA GLN A 85 0.15 2.93 6.72
C GLN A 85 -0.46 3.41 5.41
N ARG A 86 -0.79 2.50 4.50
CA ARG A 86 -1.55 2.82 3.27
C ARG A 86 -2.91 3.42 3.64
N ARG A 87 -3.62 2.80 4.59
CA ARG A 87 -4.90 3.31 5.11
C ARG A 87 -4.77 4.69 5.76
N VAL A 88 -3.77 4.90 6.61
CA VAL A 88 -3.50 6.22 7.22
C VAL A 88 -3.19 7.26 6.15
N THR A 89 -2.38 6.92 5.15
CA THR A 89 -2.04 7.82 4.03
C THR A 89 -3.28 8.21 3.24
N PHE A 90 -4.17 7.25 2.97
CA PHE A 90 -5.46 7.51 2.35
C PHE A 90 -6.32 8.45 3.21
N ASP A 91 -6.45 8.20 4.52
CA ASP A 91 -7.25 9.00 5.45
C ASP A 91 -6.73 10.45 5.58
N LEU A 92 -5.42 10.66 5.45
CA LEU A 92 -4.78 11.97 5.48
C LEU A 92 -4.81 12.70 4.13
N LEU A 93 -5.07 12.01 3.02
CA LEU A 93 -5.11 12.59 1.67
C LEU A 93 -6.06 13.80 1.58
N ARG A 94 -5.62 14.90 0.96
CA ARG A 94 -6.43 16.10 0.69
C ARG A 94 -6.12 16.62 -0.70
N GLN A 95 -7.10 17.27 -1.33
CA GLN A 95 -6.93 17.92 -2.63
C GLN A 95 -5.93 19.07 -2.49
N GLY A 96 -4.89 19.03 -3.33
CA GLY A 96 -3.92 20.10 -3.52
C GLY A 96 -4.31 21.05 -4.65
N ALA A 97 -3.35 21.52 -5.43
CA ALA A 97 -3.60 22.43 -6.56
C ALA A 97 -4.20 21.72 -7.79
N GLU A 98 -4.34 20.39 -7.76
CA GLU A 98 -4.89 19.58 -8.84
C GLU A 98 -6.37 19.88 -9.15
N SER A 99 -6.75 19.61 -10.40
CA SER A 99 -8.15 19.65 -10.85
C SER A 99 -9.01 18.59 -10.14
N ILE A 100 -10.33 18.71 -10.27
CA ILE A 100 -11.27 17.77 -9.64
C ILE A 100 -11.13 16.36 -10.21
N ASN A 101 -10.87 16.23 -11.52
CA ASN A 101 -10.69 14.94 -12.17
C ASN A 101 -9.37 14.27 -11.72
N GLU A 102 -8.29 15.03 -11.63
CA GLU A 102 -7.00 14.53 -11.11
C GLU A 102 -7.12 14.14 -9.64
N TRP A 103 -7.87 14.93 -8.84
CA TRP A 103 -8.19 14.59 -7.46
C TRP A 103 -8.95 13.26 -7.37
N PHE A 104 -9.97 13.06 -8.20
CA PHE A 104 -10.73 11.81 -8.23
C PHE A 104 -9.84 10.61 -8.59
N VAL A 105 -8.99 10.74 -9.61
CA VAL A 105 -8.04 9.68 -10.00
C VAL A 105 -7.07 9.36 -8.87
N LYS A 106 -6.54 10.39 -8.18
CA LYS A 106 -5.63 10.24 -7.05
C LYS A 106 -6.29 9.51 -5.87
N VAL A 107 -7.54 9.87 -5.53
CA VAL A 107 -8.33 9.16 -4.51
C VAL A 107 -8.56 7.70 -4.89
N LYS A 108 -8.96 7.42 -6.13
CA LYS A 108 -9.15 6.04 -6.60
C LYS A 108 -7.87 5.22 -6.52
N LYS A 109 -6.74 5.78 -6.94
CA LYS A 109 -5.43 5.10 -6.88
C LYS A 109 -5.06 4.78 -5.43
N ALA A 110 -5.16 5.76 -4.53
CA ALA A 110 -4.86 5.53 -3.11
C ALA A 110 -5.83 4.55 -2.42
N ALA A 111 -7.09 4.48 -2.89
CA ALA A 111 -8.07 3.53 -2.35
C ALA A 111 -7.84 2.09 -2.81
N ALA A 112 -7.37 1.90 -4.05
CA ALA A 112 -6.98 0.58 -4.55
C ALA A 112 -5.90 -0.02 -3.63
N ASP A 113 -5.00 0.84 -3.14
CA ASP A 113 -3.96 0.46 -2.21
C ASP A 113 -4.43 0.12 -0.77
N CYS A 114 -5.72 0.12 -0.44
CA CYS A 114 -6.15 -0.01 0.97
C CYS A 114 -6.92 -1.31 1.29
N GLU A 115 -7.11 -2.18 0.30
CA GLU A 115 -7.91 -3.42 0.42
C GLU A 115 -9.28 -3.18 1.08
N PHE A 116 -10.03 -2.17 0.63
CA PHE A 116 -11.35 -1.84 1.21
C PHE A 116 -12.46 -2.87 0.89
N GLY A 117 -12.19 -3.85 0.04
CA GLY A 117 -13.13 -4.89 -0.36
C GLY A 117 -14.45 -4.30 -0.87
N THR A 118 -15.57 -4.81 -0.35
CA THR A 118 -16.93 -4.37 -0.75
C THR A 118 -17.22 -2.91 -0.42
N SER A 119 -16.48 -2.30 0.50
CA SER A 119 -16.67 -0.90 0.89
C SER A 119 -15.88 0.10 0.02
N LEU A 120 -15.13 -0.37 -0.98
CA LEU A 120 -14.25 0.47 -1.80
C LEU A 120 -14.98 1.68 -2.40
N THR A 121 -16.16 1.48 -2.99
CA THR A 121 -16.92 2.55 -3.63
C THR A 121 -17.37 3.61 -2.63
N GLU A 122 -17.85 3.19 -1.46
CA GLU A 122 -18.28 4.09 -0.39
C GLU A 122 -17.08 4.88 0.16
N ARG A 123 -15.97 4.20 0.47
CA ARG A 123 -14.73 4.83 0.93
C ARG A 123 -14.18 5.86 -0.06
N VAL A 124 -14.20 5.55 -1.36
CA VAL A 124 -13.77 6.50 -2.40
C VAL A 124 -14.68 7.72 -2.44
N LYS A 125 -16.00 7.54 -2.37
CA LYS A 125 -16.97 8.65 -2.36
C LYS A 125 -16.77 9.56 -1.14
N ASP A 126 -16.74 8.97 0.04
CA ASP A 126 -16.55 9.71 1.29
C ASP A 126 -15.22 10.45 1.27
N LYS A 127 -14.13 9.77 0.90
CA LYS A 127 -12.81 10.36 0.81
C LYS A 127 -12.75 11.52 -0.17
N PHE A 128 -13.38 11.35 -1.34
CA PHE A 128 -13.45 12.38 -2.35
C PHE A 128 -14.10 13.64 -1.78
N VAL A 129 -15.26 13.51 -1.10
CA VAL A 129 -15.98 14.65 -0.52
C VAL A 129 -15.20 15.28 0.63
N VAL A 130 -14.77 14.52 1.64
CA VAL A 130 -14.09 15.07 2.82
C VAL A 130 -12.69 15.61 2.52
N GLY A 131 -12.09 15.18 1.41
CA GLY A 131 -10.77 15.63 0.97
C GLY A 131 -10.80 16.75 -0.06
N LEU A 132 -11.95 17.11 -0.62
CA LEU A 132 -12.09 18.23 -1.56
C LEU A 132 -11.75 19.57 -0.90
N LYS A 133 -11.18 20.49 -1.68
CA LYS A 133 -11.02 21.87 -1.25
C LYS A 133 -12.38 22.57 -1.14
N PRO A 134 -12.54 23.53 -0.20
CA PRO A 134 -13.70 24.40 -0.17
C PRO A 134 -13.92 25.09 -1.51
N GLY A 135 -15.17 25.08 -1.99
CA GLY A 135 -15.51 25.69 -3.27
C GLY A 135 -16.92 25.30 -3.74
N ARG A 136 -17.29 25.80 -4.92
CA ARG A 136 -18.63 25.58 -5.49
C ARG A 136 -18.99 24.10 -5.62
N VAL A 137 -18.04 23.24 -5.96
CA VAL A 137 -18.30 21.81 -6.17
C VAL A 137 -18.59 21.10 -4.86
N LEU A 138 -17.79 21.34 -3.81
CA LEU A 138 -18.07 20.80 -2.47
C LEU A 138 -19.41 21.30 -1.94
N GLY A 139 -19.70 22.60 -2.10
CA GLY A 139 -20.98 23.18 -1.70
C GLY A 139 -22.18 22.46 -2.31
N ARG A 140 -22.17 22.27 -3.65
CA ARG A 140 -23.24 21.53 -4.33
C ARG A 140 -23.32 20.07 -3.88
N LEU A 141 -22.20 19.38 -3.69
CA LEU A 141 -22.20 17.98 -3.25
C LEU A 141 -22.86 17.81 -1.87
N CYS A 142 -22.63 18.74 -0.95
CA CYS A 142 -23.25 18.71 0.37
C CYS A 142 -24.77 18.96 0.35
N GLU A 143 -25.30 19.53 -0.73
CA GLU A 143 -26.75 19.73 -0.93
C GLU A 143 -27.42 18.47 -1.54
N GLU A 144 -26.65 17.53 -2.09
CA GLU A 144 -27.17 16.33 -2.73
C GLU A 144 -27.37 15.16 -1.76
N LYS A 145 -28.33 14.29 -2.07
CA LYS A 145 -28.53 13.04 -1.30
C LYS A 145 -27.44 12.02 -1.67
N PRO A 146 -26.86 11.29 -0.70
CA PRO A 146 -25.81 10.29 -0.96
C PRO A 146 -26.20 9.17 -1.94
N SER A 147 -27.50 8.91 -2.06
CA SER A 147 -28.09 7.86 -2.90
C SER A 147 -28.43 8.31 -4.33
N ARG A 148 -28.06 9.52 -4.74
CA ARG A 148 -28.33 10.02 -6.09
C ARG A 148 -27.43 9.31 -7.10
N GLU A 149 -28.02 8.47 -7.95
CA GLU A 149 -27.34 7.93 -9.13
C GLU A 149 -27.29 8.98 -10.25
N LEU A 150 -26.19 8.98 -11.02
CA LEU A 150 -26.09 9.82 -12.20
C LEU A 150 -27.15 9.38 -13.19
N GLN A 151 -28.16 10.22 -13.44
CA GLN A 151 -29.08 10.03 -14.54
C GLN A 151 -28.28 10.19 -15.84
N THR A 152 -27.99 9.07 -16.50
CA THR A 152 -27.40 8.99 -17.83
C THR A 152 -28.40 9.39 -18.91
#